data_AF-A0A1N7FNI8-F1
#
_entry.id   AF-A0A1N7FNI8-F1
#
_cell.length_a   1.000
_cell.length_b   1.000
_cell.length_c   1.000
_cell.angle_alpha   90.00
_cell.angle_beta   90.00
_cell.angle_gamma   90.00
#
_symmetry.space_group_name_H-M   'P 1'
#
loop_
_entity.id
_entity.type
_entity.pdbx_description
1 polymer ?
#
loop_
_entity_poly.entity_id
_entity_poly.type
_entity_poly.pdbx_seq_one_letter_code
_entity_poly.pdbx_strand_id
1 'polypeptide(L)'
;MSTHCYIGAIRPDNPHLVHARFVLFDGHPAVVLPTLATIWANHNHHDTNALITAILAHDWEYLDADITTTIRSPFPGQRPLPGVGMTLASEVDPPEPVTVFPLCHAKHLDAGWIYLIDAGTASIRVHTSDGTRVATYHLDNCLHPGDIEPGERPSRLRPAVEVRR
;
A
#
# COMPACT_ATOMS: atom_id res chain seq x y z
N MET A 1 5.20 17.37 -8.39
CA MET A 1 5.07 16.15 -9.22
C MET A 1 4.20 15.20 -8.44
N SER A 2 3.12 14.69 -9.02
CA SER A 2 2.33 13.61 -8.42
C SER A 2 3.15 12.34 -8.48
N THR A 3 3.34 11.67 -7.34
CA THR A 3 3.90 10.32 -7.32
C THR A 3 2.72 9.37 -7.30
N HIS A 4 2.52 8.60 -8.36
CA HIS A 4 1.51 7.55 -8.40
C HIS A 4 2.08 6.23 -7.90
N CYS A 5 1.20 5.36 -7.40
CA CYS A 5 1.58 4.06 -6.86
C CYS A 5 0.50 3.00 -7.14
N TYR A 6 0.84 1.75 -6.81
CA TYR A 6 -0.12 0.65 -6.73
C TYR A 6 -0.24 0.15 -5.30
N ILE A 7 -1.47 -0.10 -4.85
CA ILE A 7 -1.75 -0.69 -3.55
C ILE A 7 -2.59 -1.94 -3.76
N GLY A 8 -2.19 -3.03 -3.12
CA GLY A 8 -2.81 -4.32 -3.35
C GLY A 8 -2.51 -5.36 -2.31
N ALA A 9 -2.83 -6.61 -2.65
CA ALA A 9 -2.55 -7.78 -1.83
C ALA A 9 -2.07 -8.94 -2.72
N ILE A 10 -1.35 -9.86 -2.09
CA ILE A 10 -1.06 -11.16 -2.70
C ILE A 10 -2.16 -12.11 -2.27
N ARG A 11 -2.78 -12.82 -3.23
CA ARG A 11 -3.79 -13.81 -2.86
C ARG A 11 -3.13 -15.11 -2.37
N PRO A 12 -3.68 -15.77 -1.33
CA PRO A 12 -3.10 -17.02 -0.82
C PRO A 12 -3.09 -18.17 -1.82
N ASP A 13 -4.06 -18.19 -2.74
CA ASP A 13 -4.20 -19.20 -3.79
C ASP A 13 -3.16 -19.07 -4.90
N ASN A 14 -2.62 -17.86 -5.12
CA ASN A 14 -1.55 -17.63 -6.07
C ASN A 14 -0.54 -16.60 -5.55
N PRO A 15 0.46 -17.03 -4.75
CA PRO A 15 1.40 -16.12 -4.11
C PRO A 15 2.34 -15.39 -5.08
N HIS A 16 2.32 -15.77 -6.37
CA HIS A 16 3.13 -15.16 -7.42
C HIS A 16 2.44 -13.98 -8.11
N LEU A 17 1.13 -13.81 -7.92
CA LEU A 17 0.37 -12.73 -8.51
C LEU A 17 -0.05 -11.70 -7.47
N VAL A 18 0.19 -10.45 -7.80
CA VAL A 18 -0.30 -9.29 -7.07
C VAL A 18 -1.61 -8.86 -7.71
N HIS A 19 -2.61 -8.60 -6.86
CA HIS A 19 -3.83 -7.89 -7.23
C HIS A 19 -3.75 -6.50 -6.65
N ALA A 20 -3.76 -5.46 -7.49
CA ALA A 20 -3.58 -4.09 -7.03
C ALA A 20 -4.46 -3.09 -7.79
N ARG A 21 -4.65 -1.93 -7.16
CA ARG A 21 -5.32 -0.76 -7.69
C ARG A 21 -4.37 0.42 -7.78
N PHE A 22 -4.60 1.26 -8.77
CA PHE A 22 -3.82 2.45 -9.04
C PHE A 22 -4.24 3.58 -8.08
N VAL A 23 -3.26 4.37 -7.63
CA VAL A 23 -3.48 5.62 -6.89
C VAL A 23 -2.70 6.73 -7.59
N LEU A 24 -3.41 7.78 -8.02
CA LEU A 24 -2.84 8.85 -8.84
C LEU A 24 -1.93 9.80 -8.05
N PHE A 25 -2.32 10.19 -6.84
CA PHE A 25 -1.60 11.16 -6.02
C PHE A 25 -1.03 10.55 -4.74
N ASP A 26 -0.04 11.24 -4.17
CA ASP A 26 0.51 10.98 -2.84
C ASP A 26 1.06 9.58 -2.58
N GLY A 27 1.54 8.91 -3.64
CA GLY A 27 2.07 7.56 -3.61
C GLY A 27 3.41 7.36 -2.90
N HIS A 28 3.97 8.40 -2.26
CA HIS A 28 5.26 8.30 -1.53
C HIS A 28 5.08 7.58 -0.17
N PRO A 29 6.05 6.75 0.29
CA PRO A 29 5.88 5.96 1.52
C PRO A 29 5.58 6.77 2.77
N ALA A 30 6.15 7.97 2.88
CA ALA A 30 5.90 8.89 3.98
C ALA A 30 4.44 9.37 4.08
N VAL A 31 3.64 9.21 3.02
CA VAL A 31 2.22 9.55 2.99
C VAL A 31 1.37 8.29 2.98
N VAL A 32 1.64 7.34 2.08
CA VAL A 32 0.81 6.14 1.93
C VAL A 32 0.75 5.29 3.19
N LEU A 33 1.89 5.09 3.87
CA LEU A 33 1.94 4.23 5.06
C LEU A 33 1.06 4.75 6.22
N PRO A 34 1.20 6.01 6.69
CA PRO A 34 0.33 6.53 7.73
C PRO A 34 -1.13 6.65 7.27
N THR A 35 -1.39 6.98 6.00
CA THR A 35 -2.76 7.03 5.46
C THR A 35 -3.43 5.65 5.51
N LEU A 36 -2.78 4.60 5.01
CA LEU A 36 -3.33 3.23 5.07
C LEU A 36 -3.55 2.75 6.50
N ALA A 37 -2.64 3.08 7.41
CA ALA A 37 -2.78 2.75 8.83
C ALA A 37 -3.99 3.45 9.45
N THR A 38 -4.18 4.74 9.16
CA THR A 38 -5.31 5.52 9.68
C THR A 38 -6.64 5.01 9.12
N ILE A 39 -6.70 4.73 7.81
CA ILE A 39 -7.86 4.07 7.19
C ILE A 39 -8.13 2.75 7.90
N TRP A 40 -7.12 1.89 8.04
CA TRP A 40 -7.25 0.59 8.70
C TRP A 40 -7.79 0.68 10.13
N ALA A 41 -7.27 1.59 10.96
CA ALA A 41 -7.72 1.76 12.33
C ALA A 41 -9.17 2.25 12.41
N ASN A 42 -9.56 3.16 11.51
CA ASN A 42 -10.90 3.74 11.46
C ASN A 42 -11.92 2.85 10.72
N HIS A 43 -11.46 1.86 9.96
CA HIS A 43 -12.29 1.02 9.12
C HIS A 43 -12.52 -0.36 9.76
N ASN A 44 -13.78 -0.63 10.12
CA ASN A 44 -14.26 -1.94 10.60
C ASN A 44 -13.41 -2.56 11.73
N HIS A 45 -12.99 -1.76 12.73
CA HIS A 45 -12.24 -2.22 13.90
C HIS A 45 -10.92 -2.95 13.56
N HIS A 46 -10.04 -2.33 12.76
CA HIS A 46 -8.74 -2.91 12.40
C HIS A 46 -8.85 -4.20 11.55
N ASP A 47 -9.92 -4.35 10.75
CA ASP A 47 -10.07 -5.49 9.85
C ASP A 47 -9.27 -5.30 8.56
N THR A 48 -8.12 -5.97 8.48
CA THR A 48 -7.23 -5.92 7.31
C THR A 48 -7.87 -6.47 6.04
N ASN A 49 -8.80 -7.44 6.12
CA ASN A 49 -9.49 -7.94 4.93
C ASN A 49 -10.51 -6.94 4.39
N ALA A 50 -11.21 -6.25 5.29
CA ALA A 50 -12.11 -5.16 4.92
C ALA A 50 -11.33 -4.03 4.26
N LEU A 51 -10.16 -3.65 4.80
CA LEU A 51 -9.25 -2.68 4.16
C LEU A 51 -8.86 -3.12 2.74
N ILE A 52 -8.35 -4.34 2.58
CA ILE A 52 -7.93 -4.86 1.25
C ILE A 52 -9.11 -4.82 0.27
N THR A 53 -10.30 -5.24 0.71
CA THR A 53 -11.50 -5.25 -0.11
C THR A 53 -11.90 -3.83 -0.54
N ALA A 54 -11.88 -2.87 0.39
CA ALA A 54 -12.17 -1.47 0.09
C ALA A 54 -11.17 -0.90 -0.91
N ILE A 55 -9.86 -1.08 -0.68
CA ILE A 55 -8.81 -0.57 -1.57
C ILE A 55 -8.91 -1.20 -2.97
N LEU A 56 -9.20 -2.50 -3.07
CA LEU A 56 -9.27 -3.19 -4.35
C LEU A 56 -10.55 -2.93 -5.14
N ALA A 57 -11.54 -2.25 -4.58
CA ALA A 57 -12.81 -1.98 -5.24
C ALA A 57 -12.70 -0.93 -6.37
N HIS A 58 -11.76 0.01 -6.27
CA HIS A 58 -11.65 1.16 -7.17
C HIS A 58 -10.19 1.53 -7.44
N ASP A 59 -9.95 2.22 -8.55
CA ASP A 59 -8.76 3.05 -8.67
C ASP A 59 -9.01 4.40 -7.98
N TRP A 60 -7.95 4.98 -7.44
CA TRP A 60 -8.03 6.10 -6.52
C TRP A 60 -7.36 7.32 -7.12
N GLU A 61 -8.02 8.47 -6.98
CA GLU A 61 -7.34 9.74 -7.19
C GLU A 61 -6.36 9.97 -6.04
N TYR A 62 -6.84 9.82 -4.80
CA TYR A 62 -6.05 9.81 -3.59
C TYR A 62 -6.75 9.03 -2.48
N LEU A 63 -5.97 8.59 -1.49
CA LEU A 63 -6.47 7.98 -0.27
C LEU A 63 -6.45 8.99 0.86
N ASP A 64 -7.51 9.01 1.65
CA ASP A 64 -7.65 9.90 2.80
C ASP A 64 -8.75 9.36 3.73
N ALA A 65 -8.38 9.15 4.99
CA ALA A 65 -9.28 8.64 6.02
C ALA A 65 -10.34 9.65 6.45
N ASP A 66 -10.16 10.94 6.17
CA ASP A 66 -11.07 12.01 6.55
C ASP A 66 -12.15 12.28 5.48
N ILE A 67 -12.13 11.54 4.36
CA ILE A 67 -13.18 11.66 3.34
C ILE A 67 -14.54 11.28 3.91
N THR A 68 -15.54 12.11 3.62
CA THR A 68 -16.94 11.91 4.01
C THR A 68 -17.87 11.96 2.80
N THR A 69 -19.10 11.45 2.95
CA THR A 69 -20.13 11.51 1.88
C THR A 69 -20.53 12.94 1.48
N THR A 70 -20.24 13.93 2.33
CA THR A 70 -20.59 15.33 2.08
C THR A 70 -19.61 16.05 1.16
N ILE A 71 -18.42 15.50 0.96
CA ILE A 71 -17.43 16.08 0.05
C ILE A 71 -17.93 15.92 -1.38
N ARG A 72 -18.16 17.04 -2.08
CA ARG A 72 -18.51 17.03 -3.50
C ARG A 72 -17.22 17.11 -4.31
N SER A 73 -17.00 16.14 -5.18
CA SER A 73 -15.96 16.28 -6.19
C SER A 73 -16.38 17.34 -7.22
N PRO A 74 -15.47 18.26 -7.61
CA PRO A 74 -15.70 19.16 -8.72
C PRO A 74 -15.60 18.46 -10.10
N PHE A 75 -15.11 17.21 -10.15
CA PHE A 75 -14.89 16.47 -11.38
C PHE A 75 -15.96 15.39 -11.58
N PRO A 76 -16.59 15.33 -12.77
CA PRO A 76 -17.51 14.25 -13.11
C PRO A 76 -16.87 12.86 -12.97
N GLY A 77 -17.63 11.90 -12.46
CA GLY A 77 -17.19 10.50 -12.35
C GLY A 77 -16.42 10.14 -11.08
N GLN A 78 -15.88 11.12 -10.34
CA GLN A 78 -15.27 10.87 -9.03
C GLN A 78 -16.34 10.65 -7.95
N ARG A 79 -16.08 9.73 -7.02
CA ARG A 79 -16.98 9.41 -5.92
C ARG A 79 -16.20 9.36 -4.62
N PRO A 80 -16.60 10.09 -3.57
CA PRO A 80 -16.01 9.90 -2.25
C PRO A 80 -16.43 8.55 -1.69
N LEU A 81 -15.47 7.74 -1.24
CA LEU A 81 -15.72 6.58 -0.39
C LEU A 81 -15.36 6.96 1.06
N PRO A 82 -16.35 7.09 1.95
CA PRO A 82 -16.12 7.56 3.32
C PRO A 82 -15.09 6.72 4.07
N GLY A 83 -14.14 7.40 4.72
CA GLY A 83 -13.09 6.75 5.49
C GLY A 83 -11.99 6.08 4.67
N VAL A 84 -12.01 6.21 3.33
CA VAL A 84 -11.04 5.52 2.44
C VAL A 84 -10.37 6.49 1.47
N GLY A 85 -11.14 7.25 0.68
CA GLY A 85 -10.56 8.14 -0.31
C GLY A 85 -11.51 8.64 -1.39
N MET A 86 -10.95 9.30 -2.40
CA MET A 86 -11.67 9.74 -3.60
C MET A 86 -11.35 8.80 -4.76
N THR A 87 -12.37 8.22 -5.38
CA THR A 87 -12.15 7.36 -6.55
C THR A 87 -11.66 8.19 -7.73
N LEU A 88 -10.79 7.59 -8.54
CA LEU A 88 -10.44 8.17 -9.83
C LEU A 88 -11.70 8.23 -10.71
N ALA A 89 -11.83 9.29 -11.52
CA ALA A 89 -12.95 9.42 -12.43
C ALA A 89 -12.95 8.24 -13.41
N SER A 90 -13.99 7.41 -13.35
CA SER A 90 -14.23 6.41 -14.37
C SER A 90 -15.54 6.75 -15.06
N GLU A 91 -15.47 7.01 -16.36
CA GLU A 91 -16.63 7.24 -17.22
C GLU A 91 -17.26 5.90 -17.69
N VAL A 92 -16.64 4.77 -17.35
CA VAL A 92 -17.02 3.44 -17.82
C VAL A 92 -17.66 2.65 -16.68
N ASP A 93 -18.86 2.13 -16.95
CA ASP A 93 -19.53 1.11 -16.12
C ASP A 93 -19.50 -0.20 -16.92
N PRO A 94 -18.86 -1.29 -16.42
CA PRO A 94 -18.33 -1.49 -15.07
C PRO A 94 -16.95 -0.87 -14.79
N PRO A 95 -16.56 -0.73 -13.50
CA PRO A 95 -15.22 -0.31 -13.10
C PRO A 95 -14.13 -1.14 -13.77
N GLU A 96 -12.97 -0.54 -14.03
CA GLU A 96 -11.84 -1.28 -14.59
C GLU A 96 -11.51 -2.52 -13.74
N PRO A 97 -11.11 -3.64 -14.36
CA PRO A 97 -10.72 -4.84 -13.63
C PRO A 97 -9.49 -4.57 -12.77
N VAL A 98 -9.36 -5.28 -11.64
CA VAL A 98 -8.17 -5.21 -10.79
C VAL A 98 -6.93 -5.54 -11.61
N THR A 99 -5.88 -4.74 -11.47
CA THR A 99 -4.60 -5.01 -12.15
C THR A 99 -3.94 -6.22 -11.52
N VAL A 100 -3.72 -7.25 -12.33
CA VAL A 100 -3.07 -8.50 -11.90
C VAL A 100 -1.74 -8.65 -12.60
N PHE A 101 -0.66 -8.77 -11.83
CA PHE A 101 0.69 -8.89 -12.39
C PHE A 101 1.61 -9.69 -11.46
N PRO A 102 2.61 -10.41 -12.02
CA PRO A 102 3.69 -10.93 -11.21
C PRO A 102 4.63 -9.80 -10.81
N LEU A 103 5.05 -9.76 -9.54
CA LEU A 103 5.86 -8.67 -9.01
C LEU A 103 7.19 -8.50 -9.76
N CYS A 104 7.76 -9.57 -10.32
CA CYS A 104 8.97 -9.50 -11.15
C CYS A 104 8.78 -8.73 -12.49
N HIS A 105 7.53 -8.44 -12.89
CA HIS A 105 7.20 -7.65 -14.07
C HIS A 105 6.68 -6.25 -13.72
N ALA A 106 6.81 -5.81 -12.46
CA ALA A 106 6.35 -4.51 -11.96
C ALA A 106 6.87 -3.30 -12.75
N LYS A 107 8.07 -3.40 -13.34
CA LYS A 107 8.71 -2.33 -14.14
C LYS A 107 7.85 -1.77 -15.27
N HIS A 108 6.84 -2.50 -15.71
CA HIS A 108 5.94 -2.10 -16.80
C HIS A 108 4.73 -1.27 -16.34
N LEU A 109 4.51 -1.14 -15.02
CA LEU A 109 3.37 -0.44 -14.47
C LEU A 109 3.52 1.08 -14.45
N ASP A 110 4.70 1.59 -14.84
CA ASP A 110 5.08 3.00 -14.71
C ASP A 110 4.62 3.52 -13.35
N ALA A 111 5.15 3.00 -12.24
CA ALA A 111 4.75 3.39 -10.88
C ALA A 111 5.95 3.73 -10.02
N GLY A 112 5.83 4.72 -9.13
CA GLY A 112 6.93 5.04 -8.20
C GLY A 112 7.11 3.98 -7.12
N TRP A 113 6.00 3.45 -6.62
CA TRP A 113 5.95 2.54 -5.46
C TRP A 113 4.84 1.50 -5.60
N ILE A 114 5.04 0.36 -4.96
CA ILE A 114 4.05 -0.71 -4.85
C ILE A 114 3.93 -1.12 -3.38
N TYR A 115 2.69 -1.16 -2.87
CA TYR A 115 2.37 -1.49 -1.48
C TYR A 115 1.53 -2.75 -1.44
N LEU A 116 2.02 -3.79 -0.75
CA LEU A 116 1.32 -5.07 -0.63
C LEU A 116 0.88 -5.28 0.81
N ILE A 117 -0.42 -5.26 1.05
CA ILE A 117 -1.05 -5.50 2.34
C ILE A 117 -1.14 -7.03 2.55
N ASP A 118 -0.69 -7.49 3.71
CA ASP A 118 -0.81 -8.87 4.16
C ASP A 118 -1.84 -8.96 5.29
N ALA A 119 -2.98 -9.59 4.98
CA ALA A 119 -4.06 -9.82 5.95
C ALA A 119 -3.64 -10.68 7.13
N GLY A 120 -2.74 -11.65 6.94
CA GLY A 120 -2.35 -12.59 7.98
C GLY A 120 -1.45 -11.98 9.06
N THR A 121 -0.76 -10.89 8.73
CA THR A 121 0.20 -10.22 9.63
C THR A 121 -0.11 -8.75 9.90
N ALA A 122 -1.23 -8.24 9.36
CA ALA A 122 -1.59 -6.81 9.39
C ALA A 122 -0.39 -5.91 9.04
N SER A 123 0.30 -6.25 7.96
CA SER A 123 1.52 -5.57 7.54
C SER A 123 1.46 -5.09 6.09
N ILE A 124 2.27 -4.09 5.78
CA ILE A 124 2.48 -3.56 4.43
C ILE A 124 3.92 -3.84 4.03
N ARG A 125 4.10 -4.54 2.91
CA ARG A 125 5.39 -4.64 2.22
C ARG A 125 5.50 -3.51 1.19
N VAL A 126 6.60 -2.78 1.25
CA VAL A 126 6.89 -1.67 0.32
C VAL A 126 7.90 -2.15 -0.70
N HIS A 127 7.59 -1.90 -1.97
CA HIS A 127 8.40 -2.28 -3.12
C HIS A 127 8.65 -1.06 -4.00
N THR A 128 9.84 -1.01 -4.61
CA THR A 128 10.17 -0.08 -5.68
C THR A 128 9.44 -0.43 -6.98
N SER A 129 9.52 0.46 -7.96
CA SER A 129 8.94 0.33 -9.31
C SER A 129 9.33 -0.94 -10.07
N ASP A 130 10.50 -1.51 -9.78
CA ASP A 130 10.99 -2.76 -10.36
C ASP A 130 10.52 -4.02 -9.61
N GLY A 131 9.74 -3.86 -8.55
CA GLY A 131 9.24 -4.94 -7.69
C GLY A 131 10.19 -5.34 -6.55
N THR A 132 11.36 -4.72 -6.44
CA THR A 132 12.30 -5.02 -5.35
C THR A 132 11.71 -4.60 -4.00
N ARG A 133 11.68 -5.51 -3.03
CA ARG A 133 11.17 -5.22 -1.69
C ARG A 133 12.19 -4.35 -0.93
N VAL A 134 11.72 -3.22 -0.40
CA VAL A 134 12.51 -2.30 0.42
C VAL A 134 12.33 -2.57 1.89
N ALA A 135 11.08 -2.70 2.35
CA ALA A 135 10.76 -2.77 3.77
C ALA A 135 9.42 -3.48 4.05
N THR A 136 9.15 -3.75 5.32
CA THR A 136 7.87 -4.26 5.82
C THR A 136 7.51 -3.52 7.10
N TYR A 137 6.27 -3.04 7.18
CA TYR A 137 5.76 -2.25 8.30
C TYR A 137 4.47 -2.88 8.82
N HIS A 138 4.30 -2.96 10.14
CA HIS A 138 3.00 -3.31 10.72
C HIS A 138 2.09 -2.08 10.71
N LEU A 139 0.80 -2.28 10.39
CA LEU A 139 -0.18 -1.21 10.32
C LEU A 139 -0.30 -0.43 11.64
N ASP A 140 -0.25 -1.13 12.79
CA ASP A 140 -0.24 -0.49 14.12
C ASP A 140 0.93 0.47 14.31
N ASN A 141 2.14 0.07 13.89
CA ASN A 141 3.34 0.89 14.05
C ASN A 141 3.30 2.14 13.16
N CYS A 142 2.57 2.07 12.04
CA CYS A 142 2.38 3.19 11.13
C CYS A 142 1.42 4.27 11.67
N LEU A 143 0.61 3.98 12.70
CA LEU A 143 -0.25 4.97 13.37
C LEU A 143 0.57 5.98 14.19
N HIS A 144 1.73 5.55 14.69
CA HIS A 144 2.61 6.32 15.57
C HIS A 144 4.05 6.27 15.07
N PRO A 145 4.38 6.95 13.95
CA PRO A 145 5.70 6.88 13.34
C PRO A 145 6.84 7.42 14.24
N GLY A 146 6.52 8.07 15.36
CA GLY A 146 7.50 8.56 16.34
C GLY A 146 8.10 7.50 17.26
N ASP A 147 7.54 6.28 17.31
CA ASP A 147 7.96 5.23 18.26
C ASP A 147 8.87 4.14 17.64
N ILE A 148 9.21 4.26 16.36
CA ILE A 148 10.05 3.29 15.67
C ILE A 148 11.52 3.77 15.70
N GLU A 149 12.29 3.37 16.72
CA GLU A 149 13.74 3.31 16.53
C GLU A 149 14.05 2.26 15.45
N PRO A 150 14.86 2.58 14.42
CA PRO A 150 15.29 1.60 13.44
C PRO A 150 16.10 0.52 14.15
N GLY A 151 15.49 -0.64 14.35
CA GLY A 151 16.14 -1.84 14.85
C GLY A 151 17.13 -2.39 13.82
N GLU A 152 18.21 -1.67 13.56
CA GLU A 152 19.40 -2.21 12.93
C GLU A 152 20.00 -3.22 13.93
N ARG A 153 19.77 -4.52 13.67
CA ARG A 153 20.60 -5.56 14.27
C ARG A 153 21.85 -5.70 13.40
N PRO A 154 23.01 -5.15 13.77
CA PRO A 154 24.25 -5.60 13.19
C PRO A 154 24.46 -7.04 13.63
N SER A 155 24.34 -7.96 12.68
CA SER A 155 24.90 -9.30 12.76
C SER A 155 26.33 -9.18 13.30
N ARG A 156 26.57 -9.71 14.50
CA ARG A 156 27.92 -9.82 15.06
C ARG A 156 28.78 -10.65 14.10
N LEU A 157 29.56 -9.98 13.27
CA LEU A 157 30.74 -10.54 12.65
C LEU A 157 31.68 -10.95 13.78
N ARG A 158 31.78 -12.26 14.05
CA ARG A 158 32.92 -12.80 14.80
C ARG A 158 34.16 -12.64 13.91
N PRO A 159 35.23 -11.95 14.36
CA PRO A 159 36.49 -12.01 13.64
C PRO A 159 37.09 -13.40 13.81
N ALA A 160 37.51 -13.99 12.69
CA ALA A 160 38.38 -15.15 12.66
C ALA A 160 39.73 -14.76 13.30
N VAL A 161 40.14 -15.49 14.33
CA VAL A 161 41.53 -15.48 14.78
C VAL A 161 42.18 -16.75 14.24
N GLU A 162 42.91 -16.57 13.15
CA GLU A 162 43.96 -17.48 12.71
C GLU A 162 45.26 -17.02 13.39
N VAL A 163 45.87 -17.85 14.24
CA VAL A 163 47.32 -17.80 14.50
C VAL A 163 47.85 -19.22 14.59
N ARG A 164 48.71 -19.55 13.62
CA ARG A 164 49.58 -20.72 13.59
C ARG A 164 50.72 -20.59 14.62
N ARG A 165 50.98 -21.65 15.39
CA ARG A 165 52.25 -22.41 15.39
C ARG A 165 52.14 -23.62 16.31
#